data_AF-A0A1Y4J1L4-F1
#
_entry.id   AF-A0A1Y4J1L4-F1
#
_cell.length_a   1.000
_cell.length_b   1.000
_cell.length_c   1.000
_cell.angle_alpha   90.00
_cell.angle_beta   90.00
_cell.angle_gamma   90.00
#
_symmetry.space_group_name_H-M   'P 1'
#
loop_
_entity.id
_entity.type
_entity.pdbx_description
1 polymer ?
#
loop_
_entity_poly.entity_id
_entity_poly.type
_entity_poly.pdbx_seq_one_letter_code
_entity_poly.pdbx_strand_id
1 'polypeptide(L)' 'MEKTVLSVSREVFRAKEPGRKDTVMWRVYMADEQGHVGYLYSNRECAAGDVVQVGLTERDGRLRPRLIWPDKPNI' A
#
# COMPACT_ATOMS: atom_id res chain seq x y z
N MET A 1 -4.46 -12.93 -0.61
CA MET A 1 -5.06 -12.95 -1.97
C MET A 1 -4.19 -12.12 -2.90
N GLU A 2 -3.84 -12.64 -4.06
CA GLU A 2 -3.06 -11.91 -5.08
C GLU A 2 -3.93 -10.93 -5.86
N LYS A 3 -3.36 -9.77 -6.18
CA LYS A 3 -3.99 -8.69 -6.92
C LYS A 3 -2.98 -8.05 -7.86
N THR A 4 -3.43 -7.70 -9.05
CA THR A 4 -2.68 -6.87 -9.99
C THR A 4 -2.91 -5.41 -9.66
N VAL A 5 -1.83 -4.64 -9.59
CA VAL A 5 -1.90 -3.18 -9.42
C VAL A 5 -2.39 -2.55 -10.71
N LEU A 6 -3.51 -1.82 -10.63
CA LEU A 6 -4.13 -1.16 -11.78
C LEU A 6 -3.49 0.20 -12.07
N SER A 7 -3.19 0.95 -11.01
CA SER A 7 -2.60 2.28 -11.10
C SER A 7 -1.96 2.66 -9.76
N VAL A 8 -1.02 3.60 -9.80
CA VAL A 8 -0.31 4.10 -8.62
C VAL A 8 -0.25 5.62 -8.67
N SER A 9 -0.46 6.27 -7.52
CA SER A 9 -0.20 7.70 -7.35
C SER A 9 0.82 7.93 -6.25
N ARG A 10 1.79 8.80 -6.49
CA ARG A 10 2.80 9.19 -5.49
C ARG A 10 2.28 10.35 -4.66
N GLU A 11 2.14 10.14 -3.35
CA GLU A 11 1.67 11.14 -2.39
C GLU A 11 2.77 11.46 -1.35
N VAL A 12 2.81 12.71 -0.90
CA VAL A 12 3.74 13.15 0.16
C VAL A 12 2.94 13.45 1.41
N PHE A 13 3.16 12.65 2.44
CA PHE A 13 2.55 12.81 3.75
C PHE A 13 3.43 13.76 4.56
N ARG A 14 2.97 15.01 4.70
CA ARG A 14 3.70 16.04 5.42
C ARG A 14 3.82 15.69 6.90
N ALA A 15 5.01 15.84 7.45
CA ALA A 15 5.24 15.71 8.87
C ALA A 15 4.43 16.77 9.63
N LYS A 16 3.73 16.35 10.69
CA LYS A 16 2.94 17.26 11.55
C LYS A 16 3.75 17.85 12.70
N GLU A 17 4.89 17.24 13.03
CA GLU A 17 5.72 17.60 14.18
C GLU A 17 7.07 18.17 13.72
N PRO A 18 7.60 19.22 14.38
CA PRO A 18 8.94 19.73 14.13
C PRO A 18 9.99 18.62 14.30
N GLY A 19 10.87 18.44 13.31
CA GLY A 19 11.94 17.44 13.34
C GLY A 19 11.59 16.07 12.74
N ARG A 20 10.32 15.82 12.39
CA ARG A 20 9.93 14.64 11.59
C ARG A 20 10.09 14.95 10.09
N LYS A 21 10.48 13.94 9.32
CA LYS A 21 10.59 14.06 7.85
C LYS A 21 9.27 13.71 7.18
N ASP A 22 8.98 14.39 6.08
CA ASP A 22 7.90 14.02 5.17
C ASP A 22 8.09 12.58 4.69
N THR A 23 6.99 11.85 4.57
CA THR A 23 7.00 10.46 4.14
C THR A 23 6.36 10.36 2.76
N VAL A 24 7.09 9.80 1.81
CA VAL A 24 6.52 9.47 0.49
C VAL A 24 5.76 8.15 0.62
N MET A 25 4.53 8.15 0.15
CA MET A 25 3.65 6.99 0.11
C MET A 25 3.13 6.83 -1.31
N TRP A 26 2.89 5.58 -1.71
CA TRP A 26 2.31 5.24 -3.01
C TRP A 26 0.91 4.73 -2.77
N ARG A 27 -0.08 5.42 -3.32
CA ARG A 27 -1.48 5.00 -3.31
C ARG A 27 -1.67 3.97 -4.42
N VAL A 28 -1.92 2.73 -4.03
CA VAL A 28 -1.96 1.56 -4.92
C VAL A 28 -3.40 1.17 -5.15
N TYR A 29 -3.87 1.31 -6.39
CA TYR A 29 -5.24 0.98 -6.78
C TYR A 29 -5.34 -0.45 -7.30
N MET A 30 -6.33 -1.19 -6.80
CA MET A 30 -6.60 -2.59 -7.17
C MET A 30 -8.12 -2.82 -7.19
N ALA A 31 -8.57 -3.83 -7.93
CA ALA A 31 -9.95 -4.28 -7.91
C ALA A 31 -10.16 -5.44 -6.92
N ASP A 32 -11.30 -5.46 -6.24
CA ASP A 32 -11.78 -6.66 -5.55
C ASP A 32 -12.24 -7.74 -6.54
N GLU A 33 -12.80 -8.84 -6.05
CA GLU A 33 -13.30 -9.93 -6.92
C GLU A 33 -14.57 -9.55 -7.69
N GLN A 34 -15.27 -8.50 -7.28
CA GLN A 34 -16.49 -7.99 -7.92
C GLN A 34 -16.19 -6.88 -8.92
N GLY A 35 -14.92 -6.46 -9.05
CA GLY A 35 -14.48 -5.39 -9.94
C GLY A 35 -14.52 -3.99 -9.31
N HIS A 36 -14.85 -3.86 -8.02
CA HIS A 36 -14.82 -2.57 -7.34
C HIS A 36 -13.39 -2.13 -7.09
N VAL A 37 -13.07 -0.90 -7.47
CA VAL A 37 -11.72 -0.34 -7.32
C VAL A 37 -11.58 0.35 -5.97
N GLY A 38 -10.61 -0.11 -5.19
CA GLY A 38 -10.17 0.51 -3.93
C GLY A 38 -8.68 0.79 -3.96
N TYR A 39 -8.15 1.28 -2.83
CA TYR A 39 -6.71 1.51 -2.70
C TYR A 39 -6.17 1.22 -1.30
N LEU A 40 -4.88 0.92 -1.24
CA LEU A 40 -4.07 0.88 -0.02
C LEU A 40 -2.80 1.71 -0.22
N TYR A 41 -2.19 2.16 0.87
CA TYR A 41 -0.91 2.87 0.80
C TYR A 41 0.25 1.90 0.96
N SER A 42 1.21 1.99 0.05
CA SER A 42 2.53 1.38 0.13
C SER A 42 3.53 2.45 0.60
N ASN A 43 4.46 2.08 1.48
CA ASN A 43 5.65 2.88 1.78
C ASN A 43 6.83 2.55 0.83
N ARG A 44 6.56 1.83 -0.25
CA ARG A 44 7.51 1.44 -1.29
C ARG A 44 7.02 1.87 -2.64
N GLU A 45 7.98 2.14 -3.49
CA GLU A 45 7.74 2.31 -4.91
C GLU A 45 7.23 1.02 -5.56
N CYS A 46 6.18 1.21 -6.36
CA CYS A 46 5.48 0.19 -7.12
C CYS A 46 4.91 0.84 -8.39
N ALA A 47 4.63 0.01 -9.39
CA ALA A 47 4.11 0.42 -10.67
C ALA A 47 2.81 -0.31 -11.00
N ALA A 48 2.06 0.24 -11.97
CA ALA A 48 0.95 -0.49 -12.58
C ALA A 48 1.48 -1.77 -13.24
N GLY A 49 0.73 -2.87 -13.10
CA GLY A 49 1.13 -4.20 -13.57
C GLY A 49 1.86 -5.06 -12.54
N ASP A 50 2.37 -4.48 -11.45
CA ASP A 50 2.96 -5.25 -10.35
C ASP A 50 1.92 -6.21 -9.74
N VAL A 51 2.38 -7.39 -9.28
CA VAL A 51 1.55 -8.33 -8.52
C VAL A 51 1.84 -8.16 -7.03
N VAL A 52 0.78 -8.05 -6.23
CA VAL A 52 0.86 -7.87 -4.78
C VAL A 52 -0.12 -8.78 -4.07
N GLN A 53 0.23 -9.23 -2.87
CA GLN A 53 -0.69 -9.93 -1.99
C GLN A 53 -1.33 -8.97 -0.99
N VAL A 54 -2.65 -9.03 -0.84
CA VAL A 54 -3.39 -8.34 0.21
C VAL A 54 -3.60 -9.30 1.37
N GLY A 55 -3.18 -8.87 2.56
CA GLY A 55 -3.32 -9.60 3.82
C GLY A 55 -3.70 -8.68 4.97
N LEU A 56 -3.64 -9.21 6.19
CA LEU A 56 -3.89 -8.47 7.43
C LEU A 56 -2.60 -8.36 8.24
N THR A 57 -2.43 -7.23 8.92
CA THR A 57 -1.41 -7.02 9.94
C THR A 57 -2.07 -6.52 11.21
N GLU A 58 -1.54 -6.94 12.35
CA GLU A 58 -1.89 -6.37 13.65
C GLU A 58 -1.17 -5.02 13.79
N ARG A 59 -1.90 -4.00 14.26
CA ARG A 59 -1.35 -2.70 14.66
C ARG A 59 -2.25 -2.05 15.73
N ASP A 60 -1.67 -1.83 16.92
CA ASP A 60 -2.30 -1.17 18.07
C ASP A 60 -3.57 -1.90 18.57
N GLY A 61 -3.53 -3.23 18.63
CA GLY A 61 -4.63 -4.12 18.99
C GLY A 61 -5.69 -4.31 17.89
N ARG A 62 -5.41 -3.88 16.64
CA ARG A 62 -6.40 -3.88 15.55
C ARG A 62 -5.83 -4.52 14.28
N LEU A 63 -6.61 -5.40 13.66
CA LEU A 63 -6.30 -5.92 12.33
C LEU A 63 -6.54 -4.84 11.28
N ARG A 64 -5.55 -4.62 10.42
CA ARG A 64 -5.60 -3.66 9.31
C ARG A 64 -5.14 -4.32 8.01
N PRO A 65 -5.67 -3.91 6.85
CA PRO A 65 -5.18 -4.40 5.57
C PRO A 65 -3.73 -3.97 5.33
N ARG A 66 -2.94 -4.86 4.74
CA ARG A 66 -1.53 -4.64 4.39
C ARG A 66 -1.23 -5.20 3.00
N LEU A 67 -0.34 -4.52 2.28
CA LEU A 67 0.29 -4.99 1.06
C LEU A 67 1.54 -5.83 1.39
N ILE A 68 1.61 -7.03 0.81
CA ILE A 68 2.70 -7.99 0.94
C ILE A 68 3.29 -8.19 -0.45
N TRP A 69 4.56 -7.83 -0.63
CA TRP A 69 5.23 -7.86 -1.92
C TRP A 69 6.09 -9.12 -2.00
N PRO A 70 5.77 -10.12 -2.84
CA PRO A 70 6.50 -11.40 -2.85
C PRO A 70 7.98 -11.24 -3.19
N ASP A 71 8.31 -10.32 -4.11
CA ASP A 71 9.69 -10.10 -4.58
C ASP A 71 10.46 -9.04 -3.78
N LYS A 72 9.89 -8.54 -2.67
CA LYS A 72 10.52 -7.48 -1.86
C LYS A 72 10.41 -7.85 -0.37
N PRO A 73 11.50 -7.81 0.42
CA PRO A 73 11.49 -8.25 1.83
C PRO A 73 10.43 -7.48 2.62
N ASN A 74 9.51 -8.13 3.33
CA ASN A 74 8.42 -7.45 4.04
C ASN A 74 8.95 -6.73 5.31
N ILE A 75 8.72 -5.41 5.42
CA ILE A 75 9.05 -4.59 6.61
C ILE A 75 7.74 -4.16 7.23
#